data_AF-A0A496STS9-F1
#
_entry.id   AF-A0A496STS9-F1
#
_cell.length_a   1.000
_cell.length_b   1.000
_cell.length_c   1.000
_cell.angle_alpha   90.00
_cell.angle_beta   90.00
_cell.angle_gamma   90.00
#
_symmetry.space_group_name_H-M   'P 1'
#
loop_
_entity.id
_entity.type
_entity.pdbx_description
1 polymer ?
#
loop_
_entity_poly.entity_id
_entity_poly.type
_entity_poly.pdbx_seq_one_letter_code
_entity_poly.pdbx_strand_id
1 'polypeptide(L)'
;MATTLNGLVYPSHFTVGVMPGDEDGLNYALHRICWWQHLGPGALPTGGDYSSWMSVRGIHTDKRPQDGQYGGLGDWGYDVYGFWINDPDSSPTSLGANSYKTASEWTSTYYITITDPYNQNWDGKYITVLEPPEYEAKVTIVPSKPRFTDAISPTMATKLVKIQDIEKTVLVEAIKDEEALDVIKAAIDSVTEELLPFDPSFSAAFAKTIPGEPLYVEDNNKDYYIVPFNMPIQKVNSQQSIKPLMPKRDTKNNLAERVVDETAKIKQVSNGSILTENTTLIVVILDAEDGHFKEASWVDNPVKYLPVSKEEALKLVFAEMKNIGIPPQLYGDPNIKLVHRDTSLYYPDWKITFDGSQMMFFVDQNRLVDYNIGLRDIPKGHFKLFNNKKTVS
;
A
#
# COMPACT_ATOMS: atom_id res chain seq x y z
N MET A 1 -1.90 13.77 3.90
CA MET A 1 -3.25 13.74 3.30
C MET A 1 -3.54 14.89 2.33
N ALA A 2 -3.01 16.11 2.52
CA ALA A 2 -3.36 17.25 1.67
C ALA A 2 -2.67 17.32 0.29
N THR A 3 -1.52 16.65 0.09
CA THR A 3 -0.78 16.71 -1.19
C THR A 3 -1.25 15.71 -2.25
N THR A 4 -1.89 14.62 -1.86
CA THR A 4 -2.38 13.58 -2.78
C THR A 4 -3.67 13.95 -3.51
N LEU A 5 -4.35 15.02 -3.09
CA LEU A 5 -5.59 15.50 -3.73
C LEU A 5 -5.35 16.64 -4.74
N ASN A 6 -4.14 17.21 -4.78
CA ASN A 6 -3.79 18.31 -5.69
C ASN A 6 -3.47 17.87 -7.13
N GLY A 7 -3.45 16.57 -7.41
CA GLY A 7 -3.17 15.99 -8.74
C GLY A 7 -4.41 15.62 -9.56
N LEU A 8 -5.61 15.66 -8.95
CA LEU A 8 -6.84 15.42 -9.68
C LEU A 8 -7.13 16.65 -10.55
N VAL A 9 -7.19 16.43 -11.86
CA VAL A 9 -7.31 17.45 -12.90
C VAL A 9 -8.70 18.08 -12.87
N TYR A 10 -9.07 18.83 -11.83
CA TYR A 10 -10.16 19.82 -11.81
C TYR A 10 -10.01 20.75 -10.59
N PRO A 11 -9.91 22.08 -10.76
CA PRO A 11 -9.68 23.03 -9.66
C PRO A 11 -10.90 23.30 -8.76
N SER A 12 -11.87 22.38 -8.66
CA SER A 12 -13.21 22.72 -8.15
C SER A 12 -13.95 21.60 -7.41
N HIS A 13 -13.25 20.73 -6.66
CA HIS A 13 -13.93 19.71 -5.85
C HIS A 13 -14.23 20.14 -4.41
N PHE A 14 -13.65 21.23 -3.93
CA PHE A 14 -13.98 21.89 -2.67
C PHE A 14 -13.32 23.27 -2.65
N THR A 15 -13.82 24.19 -1.83
CA THR A 15 -13.12 25.45 -1.54
C THR A 15 -12.79 25.54 -0.05
N VAL A 16 -11.52 25.80 0.25
CA VAL A 16 -11.06 26.08 1.61
C VAL A 16 -10.90 27.58 1.76
N GLY A 17 -11.06 28.10 2.96
CA GLY A 17 -10.37 29.34 3.27
C GLY A 17 -10.33 29.63 4.75
N VAL A 18 -9.52 30.64 5.02
CA VAL A 18 -8.94 30.91 6.31
C VAL A 18 -9.26 32.35 6.67
N MET A 19 -9.83 32.54 7.86
CA MET A 19 -10.26 33.84 8.35
C MET A 19 -9.50 34.18 9.63
N PRO A 20 -9.20 35.47 9.88
CA PRO A 20 -8.62 35.91 11.14
C PRO A 20 -9.40 35.38 12.36
N GLY A 21 -8.71 35.13 13.47
CA GLY A 21 -9.31 34.65 14.71
C GLY A 21 -10.01 35.72 15.54
N ASP A 22 -10.53 36.77 14.89
CA ASP A 22 -11.25 37.89 15.50
C ASP A 22 -12.74 37.83 15.15
N GLU A 23 -13.52 38.79 15.65
CA GLU A 23 -14.97 38.87 15.45
C GLU A 23 -15.33 39.05 13.97
N ASP A 24 -14.58 39.87 13.23
CA ASP A 24 -14.79 40.08 11.79
C ASP A 24 -14.52 38.80 11.00
N GLY A 25 -13.46 38.07 11.36
CA GLY A 25 -13.13 36.78 10.76
C GLY A 25 -14.16 35.69 11.08
N LEU A 26 -14.71 35.67 12.30
CA LEU A 26 -15.83 34.80 12.66
C LEU A 26 -17.07 35.12 11.83
N ASN A 27 -17.45 36.40 11.75
CA ASN A 27 -18.60 36.85 10.95
C ASN A 27 -18.44 36.49 9.47
N TYR A 28 -17.25 36.68 8.91
CA TYR A 28 -16.96 36.31 7.53
C TYR A 28 -17.00 34.79 7.31
N ALA A 29 -16.47 34.00 8.26
CA ALA A 29 -16.53 32.55 8.20
C ALA A 29 -17.98 32.03 8.24
N LEU A 30 -18.80 32.54 9.17
CA LEU A 30 -20.22 32.20 9.28
C LEU A 30 -21.01 32.63 8.04
N HIS A 31 -20.74 33.82 7.51
CA HIS A 31 -21.33 34.26 6.25
C HIS A 31 -21.01 33.28 5.13
N ARG A 32 -19.75 32.88 5.00
CA ARG A 32 -19.32 31.94 3.98
C ARG A 32 -19.99 30.56 4.13
N ILE A 33 -20.08 30.02 5.35
CA ILE A 33 -20.78 28.76 5.63
C ILE A 33 -22.26 28.85 5.19
N CYS A 34 -22.96 29.91 5.63
CA CYS A 34 -24.37 30.09 5.31
C CYS A 34 -24.63 30.36 3.82
N TRP A 35 -23.78 31.17 3.20
CA TRP A 35 -23.87 31.51 1.77
C TRP A 35 -23.77 30.25 0.90
N TRP A 36 -22.85 29.34 1.22
CA TRP A 36 -22.62 28.16 0.40
C TRP A 36 -23.47 26.94 0.77
N GLN A 37 -24.25 26.98 1.86
CA GLN A 37 -25.08 25.85 2.30
C GLN A 37 -26.09 25.35 1.24
N HIS A 38 -26.52 26.21 0.32
CA HIS A 38 -27.40 25.80 -0.78
C HIS A 38 -26.75 24.80 -1.75
N LEU A 39 -25.42 24.67 -1.70
CA LEU A 39 -24.62 23.67 -2.40
C LEU A 39 -24.43 22.39 -1.59
N GLY A 40 -25.20 22.14 -0.53
CA GLY A 40 -25.07 20.93 0.26
C GLY A 40 -24.23 21.12 1.53
N PRO A 41 -24.02 20.03 2.29
CA PRO A 41 -23.46 20.11 3.63
C PRO A 41 -21.95 20.37 3.62
N GLY A 42 -21.50 21.47 4.24
CA GLY A 42 -20.07 21.75 4.42
C GLY A 42 -19.50 21.07 5.66
N ALA A 43 -18.38 20.36 5.54
CA ALA A 43 -17.65 19.81 6.68
C ALA A 43 -16.70 20.87 7.29
N LEU A 44 -16.73 21.04 8.61
CA LEU A 44 -15.91 22.01 9.32
C LEU A 44 -15.12 21.34 10.43
N PRO A 45 -13.85 21.74 10.64
CA PRO A 45 -13.12 21.32 11.84
C PRO A 45 -13.76 21.99 13.06
N THR A 46 -13.84 21.25 14.16
CA THR A 46 -14.51 21.64 15.40
C THR A 46 -13.65 21.28 16.60
N GLY A 47 -13.89 21.93 17.75
CA GLY A 47 -13.14 21.67 18.99
C GLY A 47 -11.75 22.31 19.06
N GLY A 48 -11.39 23.15 18.08
CA GLY A 48 -10.14 23.93 18.09
C GLY A 48 -8.92 23.20 17.56
N ASP A 49 -9.09 22.00 17.01
CA ASP A 49 -8.05 21.26 16.28
C ASP A 49 -8.66 20.48 15.09
N TYR A 50 -7.88 19.61 14.45
CA TYR A 50 -8.33 18.78 13.33
C TYR A 50 -8.82 17.38 13.75
N SER A 51 -8.96 17.11 15.06
CA SER A 51 -9.37 15.80 15.58
C SER A 51 -10.86 15.53 15.41
N SER A 52 -11.67 16.59 15.30
CA SER A 52 -13.13 16.50 15.23
C SER A 52 -13.68 17.28 14.05
N TRP A 53 -14.53 16.64 13.25
CA TRP A 53 -15.14 17.24 12.06
C TRP A 53 -16.66 17.08 12.10
N MET A 54 -17.38 18.15 11.81
CA MET A 54 -18.83 18.17 11.75
C MET A 54 -19.29 18.80 10.43
N SER A 55 -20.18 18.11 9.74
CA SER A 55 -20.97 18.60 8.61
C SER A 55 -22.12 19.49 9.09
N VAL A 56 -22.16 20.71 8.57
CA VAL A 56 -23.33 21.60 8.65
C VAL A 56 -24.34 21.13 7.61
N ARG A 57 -25.45 20.56 8.06
CA ARG A 57 -26.51 20.00 7.21
C ARG A 57 -27.64 20.99 6.91
N GLY A 58 -27.74 22.05 7.70
CA GLY A 58 -28.71 23.11 7.48
C GLY A 58 -28.40 24.35 8.29
N ILE A 59 -29.02 25.46 7.90
CA ILE A 59 -28.88 26.78 8.55
C ILE A 59 -30.25 27.34 8.89
N HIS A 60 -30.33 28.07 10.00
CA HIS A 60 -31.50 28.84 10.38
C HIS A 60 -31.14 30.32 10.38
N THR A 61 -31.70 31.06 9.41
CA THR A 61 -31.47 32.50 9.22
C THR A 61 -32.79 33.23 9.00
N ASP A 62 -32.85 34.53 9.31
CA ASP A 62 -34.05 35.36 9.12
C ASP A 62 -34.34 35.69 7.63
N LYS A 63 -33.28 35.71 6.82
CA LYS A 63 -33.31 35.92 5.37
C LYS A 63 -32.49 34.85 4.68
N ARG A 64 -32.69 34.67 3.36
CA ARG A 64 -31.81 33.80 2.57
C ARG A 64 -30.45 34.50 2.43
N PRO A 65 -29.34 33.84 2.79
CA PRO A 65 -28.02 34.43 2.65
C PRO A 65 -27.72 34.89 1.21
N GLN A 66 -28.23 34.17 0.21
CA GLN A 66 -27.97 34.38 -1.22
C GLN A 66 -28.77 35.53 -1.85
N ASP A 67 -29.76 36.11 -1.13
CA ASP A 67 -30.48 37.29 -1.62
C ASP A 67 -29.59 38.56 -1.57
N GLY A 68 -28.42 38.47 -0.94
CA GLY A 68 -27.42 39.53 -0.81
C GLY A 68 -26.29 39.49 -1.84
N GLN A 69 -25.19 40.19 -1.51
CA GLN A 69 -23.96 40.18 -2.30
C GLN A 69 -22.91 39.27 -1.67
N TYR A 70 -22.36 38.34 -2.45
CA TYR A 70 -21.21 37.53 -2.04
C TYR A 70 -19.95 38.39 -1.91
N GLY A 71 -19.28 38.33 -0.75
CA GLY A 71 -17.96 38.94 -0.53
C GLY A 71 -17.95 40.47 -0.42
N GLY A 72 -19.09 41.11 -0.18
CA GLY A 72 -19.20 42.57 -0.10
C GLY A 72 -19.35 43.07 1.33
N LEU A 73 -18.47 44.00 1.73
CA LEU A 73 -18.69 45.00 2.78
C LEU A 73 -19.89 45.91 2.41
N GLY A 74 -21.10 45.35 2.35
CA GLY A 74 -22.34 46.06 2.02
C GLY A 74 -23.38 45.96 3.14
N ASP A 75 -24.38 46.84 3.11
CA ASP A 75 -25.47 46.93 4.11
C ASP A 75 -26.43 45.72 4.13
N TRP A 76 -26.09 44.64 3.43
CA TRP A 76 -26.87 43.41 3.42
C TRP A 76 -26.48 42.50 4.58
N GLY A 77 -27.27 42.55 5.65
CA GLY A 77 -27.16 41.67 6.82
C GLY A 77 -28.35 40.72 6.96
N TYR A 78 -28.07 39.55 7.53
CA TYR A 78 -29.04 38.58 8.00
C TYR A 78 -28.58 38.01 9.33
N ASP A 79 -29.53 37.63 10.17
CA ASP A 79 -29.28 37.03 11.47
C ASP A 79 -29.11 35.52 11.29
N VAL A 80 -28.12 34.94 11.98
CA VAL A 80 -27.93 33.50 12.08
C VAL A 80 -28.40 33.04 13.45
N TYR A 81 -29.44 32.21 13.49
CA TYR A 81 -30.00 31.69 14.72
C TYR A 81 -29.39 30.35 15.13
N GLY A 82 -28.88 29.58 14.16
CA GLY A 82 -28.27 28.28 14.44
C GLY A 82 -28.07 27.38 13.24
N PHE A 83 -27.55 26.19 13.52
CA PHE A 83 -27.07 25.22 12.55
C PHE A 83 -27.59 23.83 12.90
N TRP A 84 -27.96 23.05 11.89
CA TRP A 84 -28.13 21.60 12.03
C TRP A 84 -26.81 20.93 11.71
N ILE A 85 -26.26 20.16 12.64
CA ILE A 85 -24.94 19.51 12.52
C ILE A 85 -25.04 18.02 12.78
N ASN A 86 -24.14 17.23 12.18
CA ASN A 86 -23.88 15.85 12.61
C ASN A 86 -22.82 15.82 13.72
N ASP A 87 -23.25 16.10 14.93
CA ASP A 87 -22.43 15.95 16.13
C ASP A 87 -22.15 14.45 16.37
N PRO A 88 -20.88 13.98 16.31
CA PRO A 88 -20.51 12.60 16.55
C PRO A 88 -20.49 12.23 18.04
N ASP A 89 -20.86 13.12 18.97
CA ASP A 89 -20.93 12.79 20.39
C ASP A 89 -21.87 11.59 20.63
N SER A 90 -21.21 10.47 20.89
CA SER A 90 -21.67 9.09 20.81
C SER A 90 -21.68 8.47 22.20
N SER A 91 -22.24 9.19 23.18
CA SER A 91 -22.75 8.48 24.36
C SER A 91 -23.73 7.40 23.88
N PRO A 92 -23.69 6.17 24.42
CA PRO A 92 -24.62 5.10 24.05
C PRO A 92 -26.11 5.41 24.35
N THR A 93 -26.40 6.53 25.01
CA THR A 93 -27.74 7.08 25.22
C THR A 93 -28.05 8.31 24.36
N SER A 94 -27.11 8.76 23.55
CA SER A 94 -27.24 9.90 22.65
C SER A 94 -28.10 9.51 21.45
N LEU A 95 -29.06 10.37 21.09
CA LEU A 95 -29.74 10.33 19.78
C LEU A 95 -28.85 10.89 18.65
N GLY A 96 -27.57 11.14 18.95
CA GLY A 96 -26.56 11.88 18.20
C GLY A 96 -26.25 11.31 16.83
N ALA A 97 -26.72 12.02 15.82
CA ALA A 97 -26.21 12.03 14.45
C ALA A 97 -26.69 13.28 13.70
N ASN A 98 -27.78 13.91 14.15
CA ASN A 98 -28.27 15.20 13.65
C ASN A 98 -28.85 16.01 14.82
N SER A 99 -28.23 17.13 15.17
CA SER A 99 -28.72 18.02 16.24
C SER A 99 -28.75 19.47 15.77
N TYR A 100 -29.67 20.25 16.32
CA TYR A 100 -29.70 21.70 16.12
C TYR A 100 -28.90 22.38 17.24
N LYS A 101 -27.99 23.28 16.87
CA LYS A 101 -27.21 24.11 17.77
C LYS A 101 -27.55 25.57 17.52
N THR A 102 -27.76 26.32 18.60
CA THR A 102 -27.90 27.78 18.48
C THR A 102 -26.60 28.38 17.96
N ALA A 103 -26.65 29.54 17.31
CA ALA A 103 -25.44 30.21 16.82
C ALA A 103 -24.44 30.47 17.96
N SER A 104 -24.95 30.88 19.15
CA SER A 104 -24.12 31.08 20.34
C SER A 104 -23.41 29.81 20.80
N GLU A 105 -24.12 28.68 20.89
CA GLU A 105 -23.53 27.40 21.29
C GLU A 105 -22.53 26.89 20.25
N TRP A 106 -22.87 27.04 18.97
CA TRP A 106 -22.00 26.67 17.87
C TRP A 106 -20.66 27.40 17.94
N THR A 107 -20.65 28.73 18.05
CA THR A 107 -19.41 29.53 18.05
C THR A 107 -18.66 29.50 19.37
N SER A 108 -19.30 29.17 20.50
CA SER A 108 -18.62 29.09 21.79
C SER A 108 -17.98 27.74 22.08
N THR A 109 -18.51 26.67 21.49
CA THR A 109 -18.19 25.29 21.89
C THR A 109 -17.61 24.46 20.76
N TYR A 110 -18.12 24.61 19.54
CA TYR A 110 -17.79 23.73 18.43
C TYR A 110 -16.90 24.42 17.41
N TYR A 111 -17.33 25.55 16.86
CA TYR A 111 -16.63 26.27 15.80
C TYR A 111 -15.80 27.42 16.38
N ILE A 112 -14.64 27.04 16.92
CA ILE A 112 -13.64 27.93 17.49
C ILE A 112 -12.39 27.95 16.59
N THR A 113 -11.50 28.91 16.83
CA THR A 113 -10.22 29.00 16.09
C THR A 113 -9.37 27.75 16.25
N ILE A 114 -8.67 27.36 15.20
CA ILE A 114 -7.79 26.18 15.19
C ILE A 114 -6.44 26.50 15.80
N THR A 115 -5.94 25.62 16.65
CA THR A 115 -4.56 25.63 17.12
C THR A 115 -3.74 24.66 16.28
N ASP A 116 -2.77 25.18 15.53
CA ASP A 116 -1.87 24.40 14.68
C ASP A 116 -0.43 24.89 14.83
N PRO A 117 0.36 24.32 15.77
CA PRO A 117 1.72 24.79 16.03
C PRO A 117 2.69 24.54 14.87
N TYR A 118 2.30 23.76 13.86
CA TYR A 118 3.12 23.40 12.72
C TYR A 118 2.81 24.22 11.47
N ASN A 119 1.71 24.98 11.46
CA ASN A 119 1.29 25.75 10.29
C ASN A 119 0.70 27.12 10.66
N GLN A 120 1.56 28.13 10.66
CA GLN A 120 1.20 29.53 10.98
C GLN A 120 0.14 30.14 10.06
N ASN A 121 -0.10 29.56 8.87
CA ASN A 121 -1.16 30.04 7.99
C ASN A 121 -2.56 29.66 8.51
N TRP A 122 -2.67 28.74 9.46
CA TRP A 122 -3.93 28.17 9.94
C TRP A 122 -4.09 28.32 11.46
N ASP A 123 -2.96 28.48 12.18
CA ASP A 123 -2.93 28.71 13.61
C ASP A 123 -3.65 30.01 14.04
N GLY A 124 -4.55 29.88 15.02
CA GLY A 124 -5.38 30.97 15.52
C GLY A 124 -6.39 31.50 14.51
N LYS A 125 -6.85 30.68 13.54
CA LYS A 125 -7.77 31.08 12.47
C LYS A 125 -9.04 30.25 12.45
N TYR A 126 -10.11 30.81 11.89
CA TYR A 126 -11.29 30.04 11.50
C TYR A 126 -11.06 29.42 10.12
N ILE A 127 -11.46 28.17 9.95
CA ILE A 127 -11.35 27.43 8.69
C ILE A 127 -12.74 27.09 8.18
N THR A 128 -12.95 27.32 6.89
CA THR A 128 -14.15 26.86 6.17
C THR A 128 -13.72 25.88 5.10
N VAL A 129 -14.39 24.72 5.03
CA VAL A 129 -14.26 23.75 3.92
C VAL A 129 -15.66 23.55 3.35
N LEU A 130 -15.78 23.71 2.04
CA LEU A 130 -17.06 23.70 1.35
C LEU A 130 -16.97 22.76 0.17
N GLU A 131 -17.85 21.77 0.14
CA GLU A 131 -17.98 20.84 -0.98
C GLU A 131 -18.99 21.41 -1.99
N PRO A 132 -18.79 21.22 -3.31
CA PRO A 132 -19.78 21.56 -4.33
C PRO A 132 -21.04 20.69 -4.14
N PRO A 133 -22.18 21.08 -4.76
CA PRO A 133 -23.41 20.31 -4.63
C PRO A 133 -23.23 18.87 -5.04
N GLU A 134 -23.70 17.98 -4.16
CA GLU A 134 -23.95 16.59 -4.48
C GLU A 134 -25.01 16.56 -5.60
N TYR A 135 -24.55 16.43 -6.84
CA TYR A 135 -25.41 15.97 -7.90
C TYR A 135 -25.55 14.46 -7.75
N GLU A 136 -26.76 13.93 -7.93
CA GLU A 136 -26.96 12.49 -8.07
C GLU A 136 -26.08 11.98 -9.22
N ALA A 137 -24.95 11.36 -8.87
CA ALA A 137 -24.09 10.71 -9.82
C ALA A 137 -24.54 9.26 -9.93
N LYS A 138 -24.80 8.80 -11.15
CA LYS A 138 -24.89 7.37 -11.42
C LYS A 138 -23.48 6.78 -11.33
N VAL A 139 -23.06 6.44 -10.12
CA VAL A 139 -21.78 5.79 -9.85
C VAL A 139 -21.91 4.32 -10.24
N THR A 140 -21.05 3.87 -11.15
CA THR A 140 -20.91 2.45 -11.48
C THR A 140 -19.60 1.98 -10.86
N ILE A 141 -19.67 1.03 -9.93
CA ILE A 141 -18.47 0.38 -9.39
C ILE A 141 -18.02 -0.65 -10.43
N VAL A 142 -16.87 -0.41 -11.04
CA VAL A 142 -16.29 -1.31 -12.04
C VAL A 142 -15.19 -2.12 -11.35
N PRO A 143 -15.27 -3.46 -11.30
CA PRO A 143 -14.20 -4.29 -10.77
C PRO A 143 -12.98 -4.25 -11.70
N SER A 144 -11.79 -4.54 -11.18
CA SER A 144 -10.61 -4.69 -12.05
C SER A 144 -10.85 -5.81 -13.05
N LYS A 145 -10.36 -5.60 -14.27
CA LYS A 145 -10.54 -6.52 -15.38
C LYS A 145 -9.78 -7.84 -15.13
N PRO A 146 -10.37 -9.01 -15.41
CA PRO A 146 -9.65 -10.28 -15.38
C PRO A 146 -8.61 -10.33 -16.52
N ARG A 147 -7.47 -10.95 -16.27
CA ARG A 147 -6.32 -10.99 -17.18
C ARG A 147 -5.87 -12.41 -17.55
N PHE A 148 -6.32 -13.43 -16.84
CA PHE A 148 -6.12 -14.82 -17.21
C PHE A 148 -7.25 -15.32 -18.11
N THR A 149 -6.93 -16.20 -19.07
CA THR A 149 -7.94 -16.91 -19.86
C THR A 149 -8.52 -18.08 -19.07
N ASP A 150 -7.67 -18.75 -18.30
CA ASP A 150 -8.00 -19.87 -17.43
C ASP A 150 -7.24 -19.71 -16.11
N ALA A 151 -7.76 -20.26 -15.03
CA ALA A 151 -7.10 -20.23 -13.72
C ALA A 151 -5.71 -20.87 -13.81
N ILE A 152 -4.70 -20.16 -13.33
CA ILE A 152 -3.32 -20.66 -13.24
C ILE A 152 -3.15 -21.20 -11.83
N SER A 153 -2.84 -22.48 -11.71
CA SER A 153 -2.60 -23.13 -10.42
C SER A 153 -1.22 -23.77 -10.41
N PRO A 154 -0.45 -23.63 -9.32
CA PRO A 154 0.86 -24.25 -9.25
C PRO A 154 0.74 -25.77 -9.22
N THR A 155 1.81 -26.43 -9.67
CA THR A 155 1.98 -27.87 -9.56
C THR A 155 3.13 -28.19 -8.61
N MET A 156 3.06 -29.34 -7.95
CA MET A 156 4.13 -29.79 -7.07
C MET A 156 5.34 -30.22 -7.90
N ALA A 157 6.48 -29.58 -7.65
CA ALA A 157 7.76 -29.89 -8.25
C ALA A 157 8.78 -30.30 -7.18
N THR A 158 9.61 -31.27 -7.51
CA THR A 158 10.70 -31.72 -6.66
C THR A 158 11.96 -30.91 -6.96
N LYS A 159 12.52 -30.21 -5.96
CA LYS A 159 13.79 -29.49 -6.05
C LYS A 159 14.82 -30.05 -5.07
N LEU A 160 16.06 -30.20 -5.50
CA LEU A 160 17.19 -30.50 -4.62
C LEU A 160 17.69 -29.18 -3.99
N VAL A 161 17.70 -29.12 -2.67
CA VAL A 161 18.14 -27.95 -1.90
C VAL A 161 19.29 -28.36 -0.99
N LYS A 162 20.39 -27.62 -1.03
CA LYS A 162 21.54 -27.86 -0.16
C LYS A 162 21.34 -27.13 1.17
N ILE A 163 21.18 -27.89 2.27
CA ILE A 163 20.92 -27.38 3.61
C ILE A 163 22.00 -27.93 4.54
N GLN A 164 22.84 -27.05 5.10
CA GLN A 164 23.93 -27.44 6.02
C GLN A 164 24.82 -28.58 5.46
N ASP A 165 25.20 -28.46 4.20
CA ASP A 165 26.00 -29.44 3.45
C ASP A 165 25.34 -30.80 3.14
N ILE A 166 24.04 -30.93 3.40
CA ILE A 166 23.23 -32.08 3.03
C ILE A 166 22.31 -31.67 1.87
N GLU A 167 22.34 -32.43 0.77
CA GLU A 167 21.33 -32.29 -0.28
C GLU A 167 20.04 -32.95 0.18
N LYS A 168 18.96 -32.18 0.19
CA LYS A 168 17.64 -32.68 0.55
C LYS A 168 16.65 -32.42 -0.56
N THR A 169 15.82 -33.42 -0.81
CA THR A 169 14.68 -33.33 -1.71
C THR A 169 13.57 -32.53 -1.03
N VAL A 170 13.11 -31.48 -1.69
CA VAL A 170 12.04 -30.60 -1.20
C VAL A 170 10.94 -30.54 -2.24
N LEU A 171 9.70 -30.72 -1.79
CA LEU A 171 8.52 -30.51 -2.62
C LEU A 171 8.11 -29.03 -2.54
N VAL A 172 8.04 -28.37 -3.69
CA VAL A 172 7.67 -26.95 -3.80
C VAL A 172 6.54 -26.77 -4.80
N GLU A 173 5.67 -25.81 -4.53
CA GLU A 173 4.74 -25.32 -5.55
C GLU A 173 5.52 -24.52 -6.61
N ALA A 174 5.31 -24.88 -7.88
CA ALA A 174 5.92 -24.24 -9.03
C ALA A 174 4.92 -24.09 -10.17
N ILE A 175 4.97 -22.94 -10.82
CA ILE A 175 4.21 -22.65 -12.04
C ILE A 175 5.09 -23.00 -13.24
N LYS A 176 4.50 -23.42 -14.36
CA LYS A 176 5.26 -23.63 -15.60
C LYS A 176 5.77 -22.30 -16.15
N ASP A 177 6.88 -22.31 -16.88
CA ASP A 177 7.48 -21.08 -17.43
C ASP A 177 6.51 -20.26 -18.29
N GLU A 178 5.69 -20.92 -19.12
CA GLU A 178 4.68 -20.26 -19.96
C GLU A 178 3.59 -19.57 -19.12
N GLU A 179 3.04 -20.28 -18.13
CA GLU A 179 2.05 -19.76 -17.19
C GLU A 179 2.62 -18.63 -16.31
N ALA A 180 3.89 -18.72 -15.92
CA ALA A 180 4.57 -17.66 -15.17
C ALA A 180 4.70 -16.36 -15.98
N LEU A 181 4.92 -16.47 -17.30
CA LEU A 181 4.92 -15.30 -18.20
C LEU A 181 3.54 -14.64 -18.27
N ASP A 182 2.46 -15.42 -18.23
CA ASP A 182 1.09 -14.89 -18.20
C ASP A 182 0.81 -14.13 -16.89
N VAL A 183 1.28 -14.65 -15.75
CA VAL A 183 1.19 -13.94 -14.45
C VAL A 183 1.98 -12.64 -14.47
N ILE A 184 3.21 -12.65 -15.00
CA ILE A 184 4.04 -11.45 -15.14
C ILE A 184 3.37 -10.43 -16.05
N LYS A 185 2.85 -10.87 -17.19
CA LYS A 185 2.16 -10.01 -18.15
C LYS A 185 0.92 -9.38 -17.52
N ALA A 186 0.11 -10.16 -16.80
CA ALA A 186 -1.04 -9.63 -16.06
C ALA A 186 -0.63 -8.57 -15.03
N ALA A 187 0.50 -8.73 -14.35
CA ALA A 187 1.01 -7.74 -13.39
C ALA A 187 1.42 -6.45 -14.10
N ILE A 188 2.13 -6.54 -15.23
CA ILE A 188 2.54 -5.39 -16.05
C ILE A 188 1.32 -4.66 -16.60
N ASP A 189 0.36 -5.38 -17.19
CA ASP A 189 -0.86 -4.81 -17.76
C ASP A 189 -1.68 -4.10 -16.67
N SER A 190 -1.78 -4.72 -15.48
CA SER A 190 -2.48 -4.14 -14.31
C SER A 190 -1.93 -2.78 -13.93
N VAL A 191 -0.61 -2.70 -13.68
CA VAL A 191 -0.02 -1.43 -13.24
C VAL A 191 0.03 -0.40 -14.37
N THR A 192 0.10 -0.84 -15.62
CA THR A 192 0.09 0.04 -16.79
C THR A 192 -1.26 0.72 -17.00
N GLU A 193 -2.35 0.00 -16.75
CA GLU A 193 -3.71 0.54 -16.89
C GLU A 193 -4.15 1.32 -15.64
N GLU A 194 -3.85 0.82 -14.45
CA GLU A 194 -4.46 1.30 -13.19
C GLU A 194 -3.59 2.30 -12.41
N LEU A 195 -2.26 2.30 -12.61
CA LEU A 195 -1.33 3.10 -11.77
C LEU A 195 -0.43 4.05 -12.56
N LEU A 196 0.25 3.58 -13.61
CA LEU A 196 1.23 4.39 -14.37
C LEU A 196 0.68 5.74 -14.86
N PRO A 197 -0.58 5.85 -15.35
CA PRO A 197 -1.11 7.12 -15.82
C PRO A 197 -1.44 8.12 -14.70
N PHE A 198 -1.58 7.65 -13.47
CA PHE A 198 -2.18 8.40 -12.36
C PHE A 198 -1.22 8.68 -11.21
N ASP A 199 -0.16 7.88 -11.05
CA ASP A 199 0.84 8.06 -9.99
C ASP A 199 2.27 8.22 -10.55
N PRO A 200 2.78 9.46 -10.64
CA PRO A 200 4.13 9.74 -11.10
C PRO A 200 5.24 9.15 -10.21
N SER A 201 5.00 8.99 -8.90
CA SER A 201 5.98 8.40 -7.97
C SER A 201 6.13 6.91 -8.25
N PHE A 202 5.00 6.20 -8.38
CA PHE A 202 4.97 4.80 -8.79
C PHE A 202 5.63 4.61 -10.17
N SER A 203 5.28 5.45 -11.16
CA SER A 203 5.85 5.39 -12.51
C SER A 203 7.39 5.52 -12.51
N ALA A 204 7.93 6.44 -11.71
CA ALA A 204 9.36 6.64 -11.57
C ALA A 204 10.08 5.46 -10.90
N ALA A 205 9.42 4.75 -9.97
CA ALA A 205 9.94 3.52 -9.39
C ALA A 205 9.91 2.37 -10.42
N PHE A 206 8.79 2.20 -11.12
CA PHE A 206 8.55 1.09 -12.05
C PHE A 206 9.54 1.08 -13.21
N ALA A 207 9.85 2.26 -13.77
CA ALA A 207 10.80 2.41 -14.87
C ALA A 207 12.23 1.90 -14.55
N LYS A 208 12.56 1.68 -13.27
CA LYS A 208 13.88 1.19 -12.82
C LYS A 208 13.94 -0.32 -12.63
N THR A 209 12.82 -1.03 -12.84
CA THR A 209 12.66 -2.42 -12.40
C THR A 209 12.54 -3.41 -13.55
N ILE A 210 12.79 -4.68 -13.24
CA ILE A 210 12.48 -5.85 -14.06
C ILE A 210 11.62 -6.82 -13.24
N PRO A 211 10.64 -7.51 -13.84
CA PRO A 211 9.83 -8.49 -13.12
C PRO A 211 10.71 -9.65 -12.63
N GLY A 212 10.43 -10.11 -11.42
CA GLY A 212 11.00 -11.32 -10.81
C GLY A 212 10.08 -12.53 -10.98
N GLU A 213 10.45 -13.63 -10.32
CA GLU A 213 9.67 -14.87 -10.30
C GLU A 213 8.34 -14.65 -9.57
N PRO A 214 7.18 -14.96 -10.18
CA PRO A 214 5.90 -14.94 -9.50
C PRO A 214 5.85 -15.94 -8.34
N LEU A 215 5.26 -15.51 -7.23
CA LEU A 215 5.14 -16.31 -6.02
C LEU A 215 3.66 -16.60 -5.77
N TYR A 216 3.29 -17.88 -5.76
CA TYR A 216 1.95 -18.31 -5.35
C TYR A 216 1.82 -18.25 -3.84
N VAL A 217 0.70 -17.75 -3.33
CA VAL A 217 0.38 -17.69 -1.91
C VAL A 217 -1.01 -18.24 -1.67
N GLU A 218 -1.10 -19.23 -0.78
CA GLU A 218 -2.40 -19.71 -0.30
C GLU A 218 -2.98 -18.75 0.74
N ASP A 219 -4.26 -18.46 0.61
CA ASP A 219 -5.01 -17.62 1.54
C ASP A 219 -6.34 -18.28 1.90
N ASN A 220 -6.82 -18.04 3.11
CA ASN A 220 -8.08 -18.64 3.57
C ASN A 220 -9.30 -18.13 2.78
N ASN A 221 -9.21 -16.96 2.16
CA ASN A 221 -10.29 -16.38 1.37
C ASN A 221 -10.09 -16.65 -0.13
N LYS A 222 -9.01 -16.12 -0.71
CA LYS A 222 -8.67 -16.33 -2.13
C LYS A 222 -7.17 -16.27 -2.34
N ASP A 223 -6.63 -17.36 -2.86
CA ASP A 223 -5.24 -17.49 -3.27
C ASP A 223 -4.85 -16.39 -4.25
N TYR A 224 -3.56 -16.05 -4.25
CA TYR A 224 -3.08 -14.91 -5.02
C TYR A 224 -1.62 -15.10 -5.46
N TYR A 225 -1.25 -14.35 -6.50
CA TYR A 225 0.12 -14.23 -6.95
C TYR A 225 0.73 -12.93 -6.46
N ILE A 226 1.99 -13.01 -6.07
CA ILE A 226 2.85 -11.87 -5.81
C ILE A 226 3.91 -11.81 -6.92
N VAL A 227 4.01 -10.67 -7.61
CA VAL A 227 5.06 -10.42 -8.60
C VAL A 227 5.98 -9.32 -8.09
N PRO A 228 7.21 -9.65 -7.65
CA PRO A 228 8.19 -8.64 -7.27
C PRO A 228 8.83 -8.02 -8.51
N PHE A 229 9.06 -6.73 -8.48
CA PHE A 229 9.76 -5.97 -9.51
C PHE A 229 11.08 -5.45 -8.95
N ASN A 230 12.16 -6.04 -9.46
CA ASN A 230 13.51 -5.98 -8.90
C ASN A 230 14.39 -4.99 -9.64
N MET A 231 15.38 -4.43 -8.95
CA MET A 231 16.46 -3.69 -9.59
C MET A 231 17.33 -4.64 -10.44
N PRO A 232 17.69 -4.27 -11.67
CA PRO A 232 18.61 -5.05 -12.49
C PRO A 232 19.98 -5.23 -11.81
N ILE A 233 20.44 -6.47 -11.64
CA ILE A 233 21.79 -6.75 -11.14
C ILE A 233 22.82 -6.37 -12.22
N GLN A 234 23.67 -5.37 -11.96
CA GLN A 234 24.85 -5.13 -12.79
C GLN A 234 25.92 -6.18 -12.48
N LYS A 235 26.14 -7.13 -13.38
CA LYS A 235 27.29 -8.04 -13.30
C LYS A 235 28.58 -7.22 -13.42
N VAL A 236 29.36 -7.15 -12.33
CA VAL A 236 30.70 -6.56 -12.36
C VAL A 236 31.59 -7.50 -13.20
N ASN A 237 31.79 -7.16 -14.46
CA ASN A 237 32.87 -7.75 -15.25
C ASN A 237 34.19 -7.28 -14.64
N SER A 238 34.86 -8.15 -13.90
CA SER A 238 36.26 -7.99 -13.50
C SER A 238 37.14 -8.04 -14.75
N GLN A 239 37.16 -6.95 -15.51
CA GLN A 239 38.10 -6.76 -16.60
C GLN A 239 39.50 -6.59 -16.01
N GLN A 240 40.27 -7.68 -16.08
CA GLN A 240 41.72 -7.66 -16.01
C GLN A 240 42.23 -6.50 -16.88
N SER A 241 43.06 -5.65 -16.27
CA SER A 241 43.76 -4.55 -16.90
C SER A 241 44.48 -5.03 -18.17
N ILE A 242 44.01 -4.59 -19.34
CA ILE A 242 44.82 -4.55 -20.56
C ILE A 242 45.09 -3.07 -20.85
N LYS A 243 46.37 -2.68 -20.78
CA LYS A 243 46.83 -1.32 -21.11
C LYS A 243 46.43 -0.94 -22.54
N PRO A 244 46.06 0.32 -22.81
CA PRO A 244 45.69 0.75 -24.16
C PRO A 244 46.94 0.95 -25.02
N LEU A 245 47.00 0.23 -26.14
CA LEU A 245 47.79 0.62 -27.31
C LEU A 245 46.83 1.34 -28.27
N MET A 246 46.97 2.66 -28.39
CA MET A 246 46.45 3.39 -29.55
C MET A 246 47.37 3.11 -30.76
N PRO A 247 46.82 3.01 -31.99
CA PRO A 247 46.67 4.23 -32.80
C PRO A 247 45.53 4.29 -33.86
N LYS A 248 45.09 5.54 -34.06
CA LYS A 248 44.78 6.28 -35.32
C LYS A 248 43.46 6.08 -36.09
N ARG A 249 42.80 7.24 -36.24
CA ARG A 249 41.84 7.74 -37.25
C ARG A 249 42.07 7.22 -38.68
N ASP A 250 40.97 7.00 -39.41
CA ASP A 250 40.64 7.78 -40.62
C ASP A 250 39.18 7.56 -41.10
N THR A 251 38.80 8.37 -42.08
CA THR A 251 37.47 8.99 -42.30
C THR A 251 36.73 8.49 -43.54
N LYS A 252 35.39 8.66 -43.54
CA LYS A 252 34.43 8.89 -44.66
C LYS A 252 33.66 7.73 -45.35
N ASN A 253 32.33 7.78 -45.12
CA ASN A 253 31.18 7.76 -46.05
C ASN A 253 30.94 6.61 -47.06
N ASN A 254 29.82 5.87 -46.96
CA ASN A 254 28.49 6.21 -47.54
C ASN A 254 27.39 5.13 -47.30
N LEU A 255 26.16 5.65 -47.11
CA LEU A 255 24.78 5.12 -47.19
C LEU A 255 24.49 3.67 -47.69
N ALA A 256 23.67 2.90 -46.94
CA ALA A 256 22.29 2.46 -47.32
C ALA A 256 21.59 1.56 -46.25
N GLU A 257 20.33 1.92 -45.95
CA GLU A 257 19.16 1.09 -45.54
C GLU A 257 19.01 0.37 -44.16
N ARG A 258 17.99 0.88 -43.42
CA ARG A 258 16.85 0.20 -42.76
C ARG A 258 16.97 -0.36 -41.32
N VAL A 259 15.96 0.05 -40.52
CA VAL A 259 15.29 -0.65 -39.38
C VAL A 259 15.64 -0.17 -37.96
N VAL A 260 14.60 0.38 -37.30
CA VAL A 260 14.35 0.59 -35.85
C VAL A 260 15.45 1.32 -35.08
N ASP A 261 15.30 2.65 -34.95
CA ASP A 261 16.19 3.49 -34.15
C ASP A 261 15.70 3.57 -32.70
N GLU A 262 16.33 2.77 -31.86
CA GLU A 262 16.53 3.01 -30.44
C GLU A 262 17.39 4.27 -30.26
N THR A 263 17.07 5.12 -29.27
CA THR A 263 18.01 5.82 -28.33
C THR A 263 17.60 7.25 -28.00
N ALA A 264 16.87 7.41 -26.90
CA ALA A 264 16.93 8.64 -26.10
C ALA A 264 17.99 8.47 -24.99
N LYS A 265 19.21 8.92 -25.31
CA LYS A 265 20.31 9.37 -24.44
C LYS A 265 20.27 8.95 -22.96
N ILE A 266 21.06 7.93 -22.62
CA ILE A 266 21.49 7.63 -21.25
C ILE A 266 22.52 8.69 -20.82
N LYS A 267 22.13 9.57 -19.89
CA LYS A 267 23.10 10.30 -19.06
C LYS A 267 23.59 9.34 -17.98
N GLN A 268 24.85 8.93 -18.06
CA GLN A 268 25.57 8.36 -16.93
C GLN A 268 25.54 9.36 -15.77
N VAL A 269 24.86 9.00 -14.69
CA VAL A 269 25.03 9.62 -13.37
C VAL A 269 25.70 8.59 -12.48
N SER A 270 26.77 9.04 -11.85
CA SER A 270 27.76 8.33 -11.08
C SER A 270 27.27 7.81 -9.73
N ASN A 271 27.82 6.65 -9.35
CA ASN A 271 28.08 6.12 -8.01
C ASN A 271 26.90 5.90 -7.06
N GLY A 272 26.47 4.64 -6.98
CA GLY A 272 25.73 4.09 -5.83
C GLY A 272 25.62 2.57 -5.92
N SER A 273 26.36 1.87 -5.05
CA SER A 273 26.13 0.50 -4.56
C SER A 273 26.05 -0.64 -5.58
N ILE A 274 27.07 -1.51 -5.56
CA ILE A 274 27.04 -2.84 -6.21
C ILE A 274 25.98 -3.70 -5.48
N LEU A 275 24.84 -3.95 -6.11
CA LEU A 275 23.79 -4.82 -5.57
C LEU A 275 24.18 -6.30 -5.82
N THR A 276 24.46 -7.03 -4.74
CA THR A 276 24.82 -8.46 -4.77
C THR A 276 23.63 -9.39 -4.52
N GLU A 277 22.43 -8.84 -4.25
CA GLU A 277 21.18 -9.58 -4.05
C GLU A 277 20.05 -8.87 -4.82
N ASN A 278 19.03 -9.63 -5.28
CA ASN A 278 17.83 -9.05 -5.88
C ASN A 278 17.15 -8.15 -4.85
N THR A 279 17.17 -6.84 -5.07
CA THR A 279 16.41 -5.88 -4.28
C THR A 279 15.17 -5.45 -5.05
N THR A 280 14.06 -5.31 -4.36
CA THR A 280 12.73 -5.06 -4.93
C THR A 280 12.33 -3.62 -4.62
N LEU A 281 11.74 -2.96 -5.61
CA LEU A 281 11.15 -1.63 -5.45
C LEU A 281 9.63 -1.68 -5.43
N ILE A 282 9.03 -2.64 -6.14
CA ILE A 282 7.59 -2.75 -6.33
C ILE A 282 7.17 -4.19 -6.14
N VAL A 283 6.01 -4.39 -5.54
CA VAL A 283 5.34 -5.69 -5.46
C VAL A 283 3.92 -5.53 -5.95
N VAL A 284 3.49 -6.40 -6.86
CA VAL A 284 2.13 -6.42 -7.42
C VAL A 284 1.43 -7.69 -6.98
N ILE A 285 0.17 -7.55 -6.54
CA ILE A 285 -0.68 -8.66 -6.12
C ILE A 285 -1.82 -8.84 -7.12
N LEU A 286 -1.97 -10.08 -7.59
CA LEU A 286 -3.02 -10.51 -8.52
C LEU A 286 -3.83 -11.64 -7.90
N ASP A 287 -5.12 -11.71 -8.21
CA ASP A 287 -5.94 -12.88 -7.88
C ASP A 287 -5.46 -14.11 -8.68
N ALA A 288 -5.37 -15.26 -8.04
CA ALA A 288 -4.89 -16.48 -8.71
C ALA A 288 -5.93 -17.10 -9.66
N GLU A 289 -7.23 -16.81 -9.45
CA GLU A 289 -8.32 -17.40 -10.22
C GLU A 289 -8.42 -16.81 -11.63
N ASP A 290 -8.31 -15.48 -11.75
CA ASP A 290 -8.57 -14.77 -13.01
C ASP A 290 -7.57 -13.65 -13.32
N GLY A 291 -6.56 -13.44 -12.47
CA GLY A 291 -5.49 -12.46 -12.69
C GLY A 291 -5.92 -11.01 -12.57
N HIS A 292 -7.07 -10.71 -11.96
CA HIS A 292 -7.44 -9.32 -11.72
C HIS A 292 -6.48 -8.65 -10.73
N PHE A 293 -6.28 -7.34 -10.93
CA PHE A 293 -5.42 -6.54 -10.08
C PHE A 293 -6.05 -6.36 -8.70
N LYS A 294 -5.30 -6.67 -7.64
CA LYS A 294 -5.75 -6.48 -6.26
C LYS A 294 -5.10 -5.26 -5.62
N GLU A 295 -3.77 -5.26 -5.61
CA GLU A 295 -3.00 -4.23 -4.89
C GLU A 295 -1.57 -4.13 -5.43
N ALA A 296 -0.93 -2.98 -5.22
CA ALA A 296 0.51 -2.83 -5.40
C ALA A 296 1.11 -1.95 -4.30
N SER A 297 2.35 -2.26 -3.93
CA SER A 297 3.13 -1.48 -2.97
C SER A 297 4.51 -1.17 -3.53
N TRP A 298 5.04 0.00 -3.19
CA TRP A 298 6.34 0.46 -3.66
C TRP A 298 7.09 1.28 -2.62
N VAL A 299 8.41 1.35 -2.80
CA VAL A 299 9.33 2.07 -1.92
C VAL A 299 10.30 2.90 -2.76
N ASP A 300 10.81 3.99 -2.18
CA ASP A 300 11.79 4.85 -2.86
C ASP A 300 13.18 4.20 -2.97
N ASN A 301 13.52 3.36 -1.98
CA ASN A 301 14.82 2.69 -1.88
C ASN A 301 14.63 1.17 -2.00
N PRO A 302 15.40 0.47 -2.84
CA PRO A 302 15.26 -0.97 -3.02
C PRO A 302 15.48 -1.73 -1.70
N VAL A 303 14.60 -2.68 -1.41
CA VAL A 303 14.66 -3.52 -0.19
C VAL A 303 14.87 -4.99 -0.55
N LYS A 304 15.43 -5.77 0.37
CA LYS A 304 15.45 -7.23 0.23
C LYS A 304 14.03 -7.74 0.44
N TYR A 305 13.41 -8.25 -0.63
CA TYR A 305 12.07 -8.80 -0.55
C TYR A 305 12.09 -10.27 -0.13
N LEU A 306 11.13 -10.65 0.73
CA LEU A 306 11.15 -11.88 1.52
C LEU A 306 12.53 -12.10 2.20
N PRO A 307 12.85 -11.32 3.25
CA PRO A 307 14.14 -11.41 3.94
C PRO A 307 14.54 -12.83 4.36
N VAL A 308 13.56 -13.68 4.65
CA VAL A 308 13.75 -15.11 4.87
C VAL A 308 13.52 -15.85 3.56
N SER A 309 14.59 -16.38 2.97
CA SER A 309 14.49 -17.23 1.78
C SER A 309 13.94 -18.61 2.14
N LYS A 310 13.54 -19.37 1.11
CA LYS A 310 13.12 -20.78 1.23
C LYS A 310 14.15 -21.64 1.97
N GLU A 311 15.43 -21.50 1.59
CA GLU A 311 16.54 -22.23 2.20
C GLU A 311 16.74 -21.81 3.66
N GLU A 312 16.58 -20.52 3.96
CA GLU A 312 16.69 -19.99 5.31
C GLU A 312 15.54 -20.49 6.20
N ALA A 313 14.31 -20.52 5.70
CA ALA A 313 13.16 -21.06 6.41
C ALA A 313 13.35 -22.54 6.77
N LEU A 314 13.84 -23.36 5.83
CA LEU A 314 14.13 -24.77 6.09
C LEU A 314 15.24 -24.95 7.14
N LYS A 315 16.29 -24.11 7.12
CA LYS A 315 17.34 -24.13 8.16
C LYS A 315 16.76 -23.81 9.53
N LEU A 316 15.90 -22.80 9.63
CA LEU A 316 15.25 -22.40 10.88
C LEU A 316 14.39 -23.53 11.43
N VAL A 317 13.57 -24.19 10.58
CA VAL A 317 12.75 -25.34 11.00
C VAL A 317 13.61 -26.52 11.45
N PHE A 318 14.67 -26.88 10.72
CA PHE A 318 15.53 -28.00 11.15
C PHE A 318 16.30 -27.72 12.44
N ALA A 319 16.70 -26.47 12.66
CA ALA A 319 17.25 -26.04 13.95
C ALA A 319 16.22 -26.18 15.06
N GLU A 320 14.96 -25.79 14.81
CA GLU A 320 13.90 -25.88 15.80
C GLU A 320 13.50 -27.33 16.10
N MET A 321 13.38 -28.18 15.08
CA MET A 321 13.17 -29.63 15.24
C MET A 321 14.24 -30.27 16.14
N LYS A 322 15.51 -29.85 15.97
CA LYS A 322 16.61 -30.30 16.82
C LYS A 322 16.45 -29.80 18.26
N ASN A 323 16.03 -28.55 18.45
CA ASN A 323 15.83 -27.96 19.77
C ASN A 323 14.71 -28.67 20.56
N ILE A 324 13.63 -29.05 19.88
CA ILE A 324 12.50 -29.80 20.48
C ILE A 324 12.75 -31.31 20.56
N GLY A 325 13.94 -31.77 20.17
CA GLY A 325 14.39 -33.16 20.37
C GLY A 325 13.95 -34.15 19.30
N ILE A 326 13.54 -33.69 18.11
CA ILE A 326 13.24 -34.58 16.98
C ILE A 326 14.56 -34.99 16.33
N PRO A 327 14.87 -36.30 16.24
CA PRO A 327 16.10 -36.76 15.63
C PRO A 327 16.09 -36.57 14.10
N PRO A 328 17.23 -36.20 13.47
CA PRO A 328 17.31 -35.94 12.03
C PRO A 328 16.86 -37.08 11.12
N GLN A 329 16.92 -38.33 11.59
CA GLN A 329 16.46 -39.50 10.82
C GLN A 329 14.94 -39.53 10.64
N LEU A 330 14.20 -38.76 11.43
CA LEU A 330 12.74 -38.60 11.31
C LEU A 330 12.37 -37.37 10.47
N TYR A 331 13.35 -36.63 9.95
CA TYR A 331 13.06 -35.51 9.07
C TYR A 331 12.71 -36.11 7.71
N GLY A 332 11.43 -36.41 7.48
CA GLY A 332 10.92 -36.76 6.15
C GLY A 332 11.22 -35.66 5.13
N ASP A 333 10.77 -35.85 3.90
CA ASP A 333 10.91 -34.83 2.88
C ASP A 333 9.95 -33.66 3.17
N PRO A 334 10.46 -32.41 3.27
CA PRO A 334 9.60 -31.26 3.51
C PRO A 334 8.85 -30.87 2.23
N ASN A 335 7.58 -30.53 2.41
CA ASN A 335 6.80 -29.70 1.51
C ASN A 335 6.84 -28.27 2.05
N ILE A 336 7.20 -27.30 1.20
CA ILE A 336 7.30 -25.89 1.54
C ILE A 336 6.51 -25.04 0.54
N LYS A 337 5.67 -24.14 1.09
CA LYS A 337 4.85 -23.19 0.33
C LYS A 337 4.65 -21.88 1.08
N LEU A 338 4.17 -20.85 0.39
CA LEU A 338 3.84 -19.57 0.99
C LEU A 338 2.36 -19.53 1.38
N VAL A 339 2.08 -18.99 2.56
CA VAL A 339 0.71 -18.86 3.07
C VAL A 339 0.50 -17.49 3.72
N HIS A 340 -0.71 -16.94 3.60
CA HIS A 340 -1.11 -15.74 4.31
C HIS A 340 -1.73 -16.08 5.69
N ARG A 341 -1.32 -15.34 6.74
CA ARG A 341 -1.60 -15.68 8.14
C ARG A 341 -1.95 -14.50 9.07
N ASP A 342 -2.20 -13.29 8.58
CA ASP A 342 -2.87 -12.16 9.28
C ASP A 342 -2.09 -10.82 9.29
N THR A 343 -0.80 -10.78 8.92
CA THR A 343 0.00 -9.53 9.05
C THR A 343 0.00 -8.67 7.79
N SER A 344 0.27 -9.25 6.63
CA SER A 344 0.37 -8.51 5.37
C SER A 344 0.27 -9.44 4.16
N LEU A 345 -0.52 -9.04 3.17
CA LEU A 345 -0.57 -9.74 1.88
C LEU A 345 0.79 -9.74 1.16
N TYR A 346 1.66 -8.76 1.44
CA TYR A 346 2.98 -8.64 0.82
C TYR A 346 4.07 -9.48 1.47
N TYR A 347 3.88 -9.95 2.69
CA TYR A 347 4.89 -10.69 3.44
C TYR A 347 4.31 -11.99 3.99
N PRO A 348 4.00 -12.96 3.11
CA PRO A 348 3.51 -14.27 3.52
C PRO A 348 4.54 -15.06 4.33
N ASP A 349 4.04 -16.02 5.10
CA ASP A 349 4.84 -16.96 5.88
C ASP A 349 5.22 -18.18 5.04
N TRP A 350 6.37 -18.78 5.34
CA TRP A 350 6.70 -20.12 4.83
C TRP A 350 6.02 -21.18 5.67
N LYS A 351 5.10 -21.95 5.08
CA LYS A 351 4.52 -23.16 5.69
C LYS A 351 5.34 -24.37 5.27
N ILE A 352 5.84 -25.10 6.26
CA ILE A 352 6.65 -26.31 6.06
C ILE A 352 5.94 -27.49 6.73
N THR A 353 5.64 -28.52 5.95
CA THR A 353 5.07 -29.78 6.43
C THR A 353 5.94 -30.95 6.02
N PHE A 354 5.94 -32.04 6.77
CA PHE A 354 6.73 -33.24 6.44
C PHE A 354 5.81 -34.41 6.10
N ASP A 355 6.06 -35.03 4.94
CA ASP A 355 5.26 -36.15 4.45
C ASP A 355 5.14 -37.27 5.50
N GLY A 356 3.91 -37.73 5.72
CA GLY A 356 3.62 -38.78 6.70
C GLY A 356 3.60 -38.34 8.16
N SER A 357 3.73 -37.05 8.46
CA SER A 357 3.66 -36.51 9.83
C SER A 357 2.55 -35.46 9.98
N GLN A 358 2.05 -35.27 11.20
CA GLN A 358 1.20 -34.11 11.55
C GLN A 358 2.03 -32.88 11.97
N MET A 359 3.29 -32.81 11.58
CA MET A 359 4.17 -31.69 11.93
C MET A 359 4.02 -30.57 10.92
N MET A 360 3.64 -29.40 11.42
CA MET A 360 3.46 -28.19 10.62
C MET A 360 4.23 -27.05 11.29
N PHE A 361 5.09 -26.41 10.52
CA PHE A 361 5.86 -25.23 10.93
C PHE A 361 5.50 -24.06 10.04
N PHE A 362 5.56 -22.87 10.62
CA PHE A 362 5.41 -21.59 9.94
C PHE A 362 6.62 -20.74 10.27
N VAL A 363 7.23 -20.13 9.26
CA VAL A 363 8.35 -19.21 9.44
C VAL A 363 7.98 -17.86 8.88
N ASP A 364 7.93 -16.85 9.74
CA ASP A 364 7.64 -15.48 9.33
C ASP A 364 8.88 -14.79 8.73
N GLN A 365 8.67 -13.62 8.15
CA GLN A 365 9.75 -12.83 7.56
C GLN A 365 10.67 -12.14 8.59
N ASN A 366 10.38 -12.28 9.89
CA ASN A 366 11.22 -11.86 11.01
C ASN A 366 12.04 -13.03 11.60
N ARG A 367 12.01 -14.21 10.97
CA ARG A 367 12.70 -15.44 11.39
C ARG A 367 12.10 -16.08 12.65
N LEU A 368 10.87 -15.74 13.02
CA LEU A 368 10.13 -16.45 14.07
C LEU A 368 9.57 -17.75 13.50
N VAL A 369 9.70 -18.82 14.28
CA VAL A 369 9.17 -20.15 13.95
C VAL A 369 7.99 -20.43 14.87
N ASP A 370 6.82 -20.62 14.30
CA ASP A 370 5.62 -21.12 14.96
C ASP A 370 5.34 -22.55 14.49
N TYR A 371 4.76 -23.40 15.34
CA TYR A 371 4.56 -24.80 14.98
C TYR A 371 3.37 -25.44 15.68
N ASN A 372 2.78 -26.41 15.00
CA ASN A 372 1.78 -27.31 15.53
C ASN A 372 2.23 -28.75 15.28
N ILE A 373 2.36 -29.52 16.36
CA ILE A 373 2.80 -30.92 16.33
C ILE A 373 1.70 -31.76 16.94
N GLY A 374 1.08 -32.64 16.14
CA GLY A 374 0.12 -33.62 16.63
C GLY A 374 0.75 -34.56 17.66
N LEU A 375 0.15 -34.65 18.85
CA LEU A 375 0.65 -35.39 20.02
C LEU A 375 0.81 -36.93 19.84
N ARG A 376 0.55 -37.49 18.65
CA ARG A 376 0.62 -38.94 18.40
C ARG A 376 1.99 -39.45 17.97
N ASP A 377 2.89 -38.58 17.50
CA ASP A 377 4.12 -39.00 16.80
C ASP A 377 5.42 -38.76 17.59
N ILE A 378 5.35 -38.37 18.86
CA ILE A 378 6.53 -38.26 19.73
C ILE A 378 6.74 -39.61 20.43
N PRO A 379 7.87 -40.31 20.23
CA PRO A 379 8.18 -41.53 20.96
C PRO A 379 8.05 -41.27 22.47
N LYS A 380 7.20 -42.05 23.14
CA LYS A 380 6.99 -41.98 24.60
C LYS A 380 8.32 -42.26 25.31
N GLY A 381 9.06 -41.21 25.65
CA GLY A 381 10.36 -41.32 26.32
C GLY A 381 11.07 -40.01 26.61
N HIS A 382 10.74 -38.91 25.91
CA HIS A 382 11.40 -37.62 26.10
C HIS A 382 10.39 -36.48 26.22
N PHE A 383 9.72 -36.37 27.37
CA PHE A 383 8.92 -35.18 27.70
C PHE A 383 9.71 -34.20 28.56
N LYS A 384 9.86 -32.97 28.07
CA LYS A 384 9.57 -31.76 28.87
C LYS A 384 8.50 -30.97 28.10
N LEU A 385 7.30 -30.92 28.66
CA LEU A 385 6.20 -30.09 28.17
C LEU A 385 6.63 -28.61 28.18
N PHE A 386 6.63 -27.96 27.01
CA PHE A 386 6.65 -26.51 26.94
C PHE A 386 5.69 -26.03 25.83
N ASN A 387 4.51 -25.58 26.24
CA ASN A 387 3.84 -24.49 25.54
C ASN A 387 4.62 -23.23 25.91
N ASN A 388 5.24 -22.55 24.95
CA ASN A 388 5.79 -21.22 25.19
C ASN A 388 5.72 -20.36 23.92
N LYS A 389 4.80 -19.39 23.91
CA LYS A 389 5.07 -18.10 23.27
C LYS A 389 6.27 -17.50 24.00
N LYS A 390 7.43 -17.39 23.35
CA LYS A 390 8.57 -16.62 23.86
C LYS A 390 8.81 -15.42 22.95
N THR A 391 8.35 -14.26 23.40
CA THR A 391 8.92 -12.96 23.03
C THR A 391 10.36 -12.91 23.52
N VAL A 392 11.32 -12.75 22.61
CA VAL A 392 12.71 -12.44 22.95
C VAL A 392 12.85 -10.92 22.90
N SER A 393 13.19 -10.34 24.06
CA SER A 393 13.57 -8.94 24.25
C SER A 393 14.95 -8.63 23.67
#